data_AF-A0A6A5AKF9-F1
#
_entry.id   AF-A0A6A5AKF9-F1
#
_cell.length_a   1.000
_cell.length_b   1.000
_cell.length_c   1.000
_cell.angle_alpha   90.00
_cell.angle_beta   90.00
_cell.angle_gamma   90.00
#
_symmetry.space_group_name_H-M   'P 1'
#
loop_
_entity.id
_entity.type
_entity.pdbx_description
1 polymer ?
#
loop_
_entity_poly.entity_id
_entity_poly.type
_entity_poly.pdbx_seq_one_letter_code
_entity_poly.pdbx_strand_id
1 'polypeptide(L)'
;MNRLHWDPATSLYYDYGLHSDDGLFEDHLVIRCQNPSTGDSIQTTANVQVLRKNRDDGCPRTHPHFQYPLGDGNGGLLGKQVFVPKTVNKIRTVFERLQFVRRVGYVSFFPLFLQILPLNSPKLAPLGTLVANELLSLHGLMSLSPRDLYFERPNAPGDAPYWRGPIWMNINYLALVSFQHYATHASDKSVREQYQSLYDTLRDRVVAAISHEYKATGYLYEQYNPHTGRGQRCHPFSGWTALVVNILAETY
;
A
#
# COMPACT_ATOMS: atom_id res chain seq x y z
N MET A 1 6.52 -19.95 7.86
CA MET A 1 5.61 -18.79 7.72
C MET A 1 4.89 -18.44 9.03
N ASN A 2 4.08 -19.32 9.61
CA ASN A 2 3.22 -18.97 10.76
C ASN A 2 3.94 -18.43 12.00
N ARG A 3 5.15 -18.92 12.33
CA ARG A 3 5.87 -18.52 13.56
C ARG A 3 6.19 -17.02 13.64
N LEU A 4 6.46 -16.39 12.51
CA LEU A 4 6.90 -14.99 12.46
C LEU A 4 5.90 -14.05 11.77
N HIS A 5 4.99 -14.60 10.94
CA HIS A 5 4.14 -13.77 10.10
C HIS A 5 2.66 -13.89 10.42
N TRP A 6 2.21 -14.91 11.16
CA TRP A 6 0.80 -15.02 11.53
C TRP A 6 0.55 -14.33 12.87
N ASP A 7 -0.36 -13.36 12.87
CA ASP A 7 -0.82 -12.72 14.09
C ASP A 7 -2.18 -13.31 14.54
N PRO A 8 -2.23 -14.08 15.64
CA PRO A 8 -3.48 -14.65 16.15
C PRO A 8 -4.50 -13.59 16.56
N ALA A 9 -4.06 -12.39 16.97
CA ALA A 9 -4.97 -11.35 17.46
C ALA A 9 -5.84 -10.75 16.35
N THR A 10 -5.32 -10.72 15.13
CA THR A 10 -6.00 -10.16 13.95
C THR A 10 -6.39 -11.23 12.94
N SER A 11 -5.94 -12.47 13.13
CA SER A 11 -6.11 -13.58 12.18
C SER A 11 -5.62 -13.25 10.77
N LEU A 12 -4.48 -12.57 10.67
CA LEU A 12 -3.90 -12.12 9.40
C LEU A 12 -2.39 -12.35 9.35
N TYR A 13 -1.84 -12.38 8.13
CA TYR A 13 -0.40 -12.39 7.93
C TYR A 13 0.17 -10.97 7.80
N TYR A 14 1.34 -10.75 8.39
CA TYR A 14 2.10 -9.52 8.28
C TYR A 14 3.58 -9.81 8.06
N ASP A 15 4.28 -8.86 7.47
CA ASP A 15 5.74 -8.82 7.56
C ASP A 15 6.18 -8.59 9.01
N TYR A 16 7.42 -8.97 9.31
CA TYR A 16 8.00 -8.83 10.64
C TYR A 16 9.38 -8.20 10.50
N GLY A 17 9.61 -7.07 11.15
CA GLY A 17 10.82 -6.29 10.96
C GLY A 17 11.01 -5.18 11.97
N LEU A 18 12.21 -4.60 11.97
CA LEU A 18 12.60 -3.50 12.83
C LEU A 18 12.02 -2.21 12.27
N HIS A 19 11.04 -1.61 12.96
CA HIS A 19 10.41 -0.35 12.55
C HIS A 19 9.64 0.32 13.71
N SER A 20 9.17 1.55 13.47
CA SER A 20 8.20 2.25 14.32
C SER A 20 6.81 2.21 13.70
N ASP A 21 5.77 2.00 14.50
CA ASP A 21 4.36 1.89 14.05
C ASP A 21 3.40 2.82 14.82
N ASP A 22 3.92 3.62 15.74
CA ASP A 22 3.13 4.48 16.63
C ASP A 22 3.02 5.92 16.11
N GLY A 23 3.62 6.23 14.97
CA GLY A 23 3.70 7.57 14.40
C GLY A 23 2.52 8.00 13.53
N LEU A 24 2.55 9.27 13.12
CA LEU A 24 1.62 9.86 12.15
C LEU A 24 2.41 10.65 11.11
N PHE A 25 1.76 10.90 9.98
CA PHE A 25 2.32 11.83 9.00
C PHE A 25 2.06 13.27 9.42
N GLU A 26 3.11 14.08 9.41
CA GLU A 26 3.05 15.52 9.61
C GLU A 26 3.50 16.24 8.33
N ASP A 27 2.90 17.38 8.03
CA ASP A 27 3.33 18.25 6.96
C ASP A 27 4.53 19.09 7.44
N HIS A 28 5.70 18.80 6.90
CA HIS A 28 6.93 19.54 7.13
C HIS A 28 7.23 20.45 5.94
N LEU A 29 8.03 21.48 6.17
CA LEU A 29 8.64 22.30 5.12
C LEU A 29 9.99 21.71 4.73
N VAL A 30 10.31 21.73 3.44
CA VAL A 30 11.66 21.46 2.95
C VAL A 30 12.50 22.72 3.20
N ILE A 31 13.58 22.56 3.94
CA ILE A 31 14.48 23.64 4.35
C ILE A 31 15.91 23.37 3.91
N ARG A 32 16.67 24.43 3.69
CA ARG A 32 18.11 24.35 3.42
C ARG A 32 18.90 24.63 4.69
N CYS A 33 19.86 23.77 4.98
CA CYS A 33 20.77 23.89 6.11
C CYS A 33 22.22 23.83 5.64
N GLN A 34 23.13 24.52 6.33
CA GLN A 34 24.54 24.62 5.97
C GLN A 34 25.45 24.13 7.11
N ASN A 35 26.58 23.53 6.74
CA ASN A 35 27.70 23.29 7.63
C ASN A 35 28.62 24.54 7.62
N PRO A 36 28.76 25.27 8.74
CA PRO A 36 29.56 26.49 8.76
C PRO A 36 31.07 26.24 8.61
N SER A 37 31.56 25.03 8.92
CA SER A 37 32.98 24.69 8.83
C SER A 37 33.41 24.35 7.41
N THR A 38 32.55 23.72 6.61
CA THR A 38 32.87 23.33 5.22
C THR A 38 32.22 24.23 4.17
N GLY A 39 31.15 24.95 4.53
CA GLY A 39 30.32 25.72 3.60
C GLY A 39 29.26 24.89 2.85
N ASP A 40 29.28 23.56 3.01
CA ASP A 40 28.36 22.66 2.30
C ASP A 40 26.91 22.84 2.77
N SER A 41 25.96 22.65 1.85
CA SER A 41 24.53 22.74 2.14
C SER A 41 23.80 21.44 1.83
N ILE A 42 22.78 21.15 2.64
CA ILE A 42 21.84 20.05 2.41
C ILE A 42 20.40 20.54 2.43
N GLN A 43 19.50 19.73 1.87
CA GLN A 43 18.07 19.88 2.05
C GLN A 43 17.59 18.88 3.11
N THR A 44 16.76 19.33 4.04
CA THR A 44 16.11 18.50 5.06
C THR A 44 14.66 18.95 5.26
N THR A 45 13.92 18.30 6.12
CA THR A 45 12.53 18.66 6.46
C THR A 45 12.41 19.11 7.91
N ALA A 46 11.63 20.15 8.17
CA ALA A 46 11.34 20.64 9.51
C ALA A 46 9.85 20.95 9.69
N ASN A 47 9.35 20.84 10.91
CA ASN A 47 7.99 21.26 11.24
C ASN A 47 7.82 22.76 10.92
N VAL A 48 6.62 23.18 10.50
CA VAL A 48 6.29 24.56 10.13
C VAL A 48 6.65 25.60 11.20
N GLN A 49 6.74 25.17 12.46
CA GLN A 49 7.21 25.99 13.58
C GLN A 49 8.60 26.59 13.38
N VAL A 50 9.44 26.04 12.49
CA VAL A 50 10.76 26.60 12.12
C VAL A 50 10.67 28.05 11.63
N LEU A 51 9.52 28.47 11.10
CA LEU A 51 9.29 29.86 10.66
C LEU A 51 9.11 30.84 11.83
N ARG A 52 8.81 30.37 13.04
CA ARG A 52 8.59 31.19 14.24
C ARG A 52 9.90 31.26 15.03
N LYS A 53 10.73 32.28 14.72
CA LYS A 53 12.07 32.53 15.32
C LYS A 53 12.17 32.18 16.82
N ASN A 54 12.91 31.12 17.15
CA ASN A 54 13.94 31.03 18.20
C ASN A 54 14.24 29.56 18.54
N ARG A 55 15.49 29.15 18.25
CA ARG A 55 16.23 28.02 18.82
C ARG A 55 15.63 26.62 18.57
N ASP A 56 16.38 25.84 17.79
CA ASP A 56 16.22 24.43 17.41
C ASP A 56 15.38 24.23 16.13
N ASP A 57 16.12 24.22 15.03
CA ASP A 57 15.84 24.78 13.71
C ASP A 57 15.56 23.73 12.64
N GLY A 58 15.21 22.51 13.08
CA GLY A 58 14.99 21.34 12.23
C GLY A 58 16.23 20.88 11.44
N CYS A 59 17.33 21.63 11.52
CA CYS A 59 18.60 21.31 10.90
C CYS A 59 19.34 20.22 11.69
N PRO A 60 19.97 19.25 11.01
CA PRO A 60 20.70 18.19 11.68
C PRO A 60 22.01 18.74 12.25
N ARG A 61 22.57 18.03 13.25
CA ARG A 61 23.85 18.39 13.90
C ARG A 61 25.02 18.53 12.91
N THR A 62 24.97 17.85 11.77
CA THR A 62 25.99 17.93 10.72
C THR A 62 25.93 19.24 9.92
N HIS A 63 24.77 19.91 9.89
CA HIS A 63 24.52 21.15 9.16
C HIS A 63 23.66 22.08 10.01
N PRO A 64 24.18 22.62 11.13
CA PRO A 64 23.36 23.26 12.16
C PRO A 64 22.92 24.70 11.81
N HIS A 65 23.25 25.22 10.64
CA HIS A 65 22.91 26.59 10.26
C HIS A 65 21.75 26.61 9.26
N PHE A 66 20.54 26.92 9.74
CA PHE A 66 19.39 27.19 8.89
C PHE A 66 19.66 28.33 7.89
N GLN A 67 19.24 28.13 6.64
CA GLN A 67 19.35 29.13 5.57
C GLN A 67 17.98 29.73 5.22
N TYR A 68 17.13 28.93 4.57
CA TYR A 68 15.80 29.34 4.11
C TYR A 68 14.93 28.11 3.79
N PRO A 69 13.59 28.24 3.83
CA PRO A 69 12.69 27.23 3.29
C PRO A 69 12.70 27.26 1.75
N LEU A 70 12.50 26.11 1.11
CA LEU A 70 12.42 26.02 -0.35
C LEU A 70 11.01 26.38 -0.84
N GLY A 71 10.93 27.00 -2.01
CA GLY A 71 9.67 27.27 -2.69
C GLY A 71 9.17 26.07 -3.50
N ASP A 72 7.86 25.99 -3.69
CA ASP A 72 7.20 24.94 -4.49
C ASP A 72 7.19 25.22 -6.01
N GLY A 73 7.70 26.38 -6.43
CA GLY A 73 7.69 26.83 -7.83
C GLY A 73 6.40 27.55 -8.27
N ASN A 74 5.37 27.61 -7.42
CA ASN A 74 4.06 28.21 -7.67
C ASN A 74 3.74 29.40 -6.74
N GLY A 75 4.76 29.94 -6.06
CA GLY A 75 4.62 31.04 -5.11
C GLY A 75 4.34 30.61 -3.66
N GLY A 76 4.35 29.30 -3.38
CA GLY A 76 4.25 28.72 -2.05
C GLY A 76 5.56 28.17 -1.52
N LEU A 77 5.52 27.59 -0.31
CA LEU A 77 6.63 26.84 0.28
C LEU A 77 6.49 25.36 -0.04
N LEU A 78 7.61 24.71 -0.31
CA LEU A 78 7.67 23.29 -0.59
C LEU A 78 7.41 22.48 0.68
N GLY A 79 6.21 21.90 0.75
CA GLY A 79 5.82 20.95 1.80
C GLY A 79 6.22 19.51 1.47
N LYS A 80 6.49 18.71 2.50
CA LYS A 80 6.68 17.26 2.41
C LYS A 80 6.07 16.57 3.61
N GLN A 81 5.28 15.54 3.36
CA GLN A 81 4.77 14.68 4.42
C GLN A 81 5.88 13.77 4.96
N VAL A 82 6.07 13.82 6.27
CA VAL A 82 7.09 13.05 6.98
C VAL A 82 6.40 12.20 8.03
N PHE A 83 6.75 10.92 8.10
CA PHE A 83 6.29 10.07 9.20
C PHE A 83 7.07 10.42 10.46
N VAL A 84 6.36 10.83 11.50
CA VAL A 84 6.92 11.22 12.80
C VAL A 84 6.48 10.18 13.84
N PRO A 85 7.40 9.31 14.31
CA PRO A 85 7.14 8.39 15.41
C PRO A 85 6.78 9.14 16.70
N LYS A 86 5.78 8.64 17.45
CA LYS A 86 5.42 9.25 18.74
C LYS A 86 6.48 8.99 19.81
N THR A 87 7.05 7.78 19.81
CA THR A 87 8.10 7.40 20.73
C THR A 87 9.47 7.79 20.16
N VAL A 88 10.01 8.90 20.68
CA VAL A 88 11.37 9.34 20.39
C VAL A 88 12.22 9.14 21.65
N ASN A 89 13.35 8.45 21.54
CA ASN A 89 14.27 8.30 22.68
C ASN A 89 14.88 9.65 23.09
N LYS A 90 15.38 9.76 24.33
CA LYS A 90 16.04 10.98 24.87
C LYS A 90 17.16 11.55 23.98
N ILE A 91 17.68 10.78 23.02
CA ILE A 91 18.75 11.16 22.09
C ILE A 91 18.20 11.61 20.71
N ARG A 92 16.88 11.81 20.56
CA ARG A 92 16.23 12.09 19.25
C ARG A 92 16.41 10.97 18.20
N THR A 93 16.77 9.77 18.63
CA THR A 93 16.80 8.59 17.76
C THR A 93 15.41 7.96 17.72
N VAL A 94 14.93 7.66 16.51
CA VAL A 94 13.68 6.94 16.26
C VAL A 94 13.68 5.62 17.05
N PHE A 95 12.63 5.37 17.84
CA PHE A 95 12.50 4.11 18.56
C PHE A 95 11.94 3.03 17.63
N GLU A 96 12.84 2.23 17.06
CA GLU A 96 12.47 1.06 16.26
C GLU A 96 12.51 -0.19 17.14
N ARG A 97 11.54 -1.09 16.95
CA ARG A 97 11.54 -2.42 17.58
C ARG A 97 11.14 -3.48 16.58
N LEU A 98 11.63 -4.71 16.78
CA LEU A 98 11.18 -5.87 16.02
C LEU A 98 9.72 -6.16 16.38
N GLN A 99 8.82 -5.98 15.40
CA GLN A 99 7.38 -6.19 15.56
C GLN A 99 6.72 -6.47 14.19
N PHE A 100 5.42 -6.80 14.20
CA PHE A 100 4.63 -6.93 12.97
C PHE A 100 4.48 -5.60 12.24
N VAL A 101 4.72 -5.58 10.94
CA VAL A 101 4.45 -4.45 10.05
C VAL A 101 2.98 -4.54 9.63
N ARG A 102 2.10 -3.87 10.39
CA ARG A 102 0.64 -4.00 10.25
C ARG A 102 0.09 -3.19 9.08
N ARG A 103 0.42 -3.61 7.86
CA ARG A 103 -0.04 -3.02 6.61
C ARG A 103 -0.90 -4.02 5.86
N VAL A 104 -2.22 -3.85 5.93
CA VAL A 104 -3.16 -4.79 5.29
C VAL A 104 -3.19 -4.51 3.80
N GLY A 105 -2.70 -5.47 3.01
CA GLY A 105 -2.59 -5.35 1.56
C GLY A 105 -2.34 -6.70 0.92
N TYR A 106 -1.96 -6.72 -0.36
CA TYR A 106 -1.67 -7.97 -1.09
C TYR A 106 -0.69 -8.88 -0.33
N VAL A 107 0.31 -8.30 0.33
CA VAL A 107 1.32 -9.07 1.09
C VAL A 107 0.69 -9.90 2.20
N SER A 108 -0.29 -9.33 2.91
CA SER A 108 -1.02 -10.02 3.98
C SER A 108 -1.81 -11.24 3.51
N PHE A 109 -2.13 -11.30 2.21
CA PHE A 109 -2.92 -12.38 1.62
C PHE A 109 -2.12 -13.26 0.67
N PHE A 110 -0.81 -13.05 0.46
CA PHE A 110 -0.01 -13.94 -0.38
C PHE A 110 -0.11 -15.42 0.02
N PRO A 111 -0.10 -15.81 1.31
CA PRO A 111 -0.31 -17.21 1.68
C PRO A 111 -1.62 -17.79 1.13
N LEU A 112 -2.67 -16.96 1.05
CA LEU A 112 -3.97 -17.31 0.46
C LEU A 112 -3.88 -17.34 -1.07
N PHE A 113 -3.46 -16.24 -1.70
CA PHE A 113 -3.42 -16.09 -3.15
C PHE A 113 -2.48 -17.10 -3.84
N LEU A 114 -1.44 -17.55 -3.15
CA LEU A 114 -0.50 -18.57 -3.63
C LEU A 114 -0.88 -19.99 -3.20
N GLN A 115 -2.08 -20.19 -2.64
CA GLN A 115 -2.62 -21.50 -2.23
C GLN A 115 -1.73 -22.27 -1.26
N ILE A 116 -1.02 -21.56 -0.37
CA ILE A 116 -0.09 -22.18 0.59
C ILE A 116 -0.86 -22.81 1.76
N LEU A 117 -2.07 -22.33 2.07
CA LEU A 117 -2.86 -22.86 3.18
C LEU A 117 -3.45 -24.23 2.83
N PRO A 118 -3.37 -25.22 3.75
CA PRO A 118 -4.08 -26.48 3.60
C PRO A 118 -5.59 -26.29 3.43
N LEU A 119 -6.24 -27.20 2.70
CA LEU A 119 -7.68 -27.19 2.39
C LEU A 119 -8.60 -27.23 3.64
N ASN A 120 -8.08 -27.69 4.77
CA ASN A 120 -8.78 -27.75 6.06
C ASN A 120 -8.28 -26.67 7.05
N SER A 121 -7.54 -25.66 6.58
CA SER A 121 -6.97 -24.66 7.47
C SER A 121 -8.07 -23.80 8.11
N PRO A 122 -8.10 -23.65 9.45
CA PRO A 122 -9.08 -22.79 10.12
C PRO A 122 -8.89 -21.30 9.79
N LYS A 123 -7.80 -20.95 9.10
CA LYS A 123 -7.48 -19.59 8.68
C LYS A 123 -8.22 -19.16 7.41
N LEU A 124 -8.76 -20.10 6.63
CA LEU A 124 -9.43 -19.79 5.37
C LEU A 124 -10.64 -18.88 5.58
N ALA A 125 -11.49 -19.18 6.56
CA ALA A 125 -12.68 -18.38 6.86
C ALA A 125 -12.36 -16.92 7.25
N PRO A 126 -11.51 -16.64 8.26
CA PRO A 126 -11.17 -15.27 8.61
C PRO A 126 -10.43 -14.53 7.49
N LEU A 127 -9.55 -15.20 6.74
CA LEU A 127 -8.86 -14.57 5.60
C LEU A 127 -9.85 -14.17 4.48
N GLY A 128 -10.83 -15.01 4.17
CA GLY A 128 -11.89 -14.70 3.21
C GLY A 128 -12.71 -13.47 3.64
N THR A 129 -13.05 -13.38 4.93
CA THR A 129 -13.76 -12.20 5.48
C THR A 129 -12.90 -10.95 5.42
N LEU A 130 -11.62 -11.04 5.79
CA LEU A 130 -10.71 -9.90 5.83
C LEU A 130 -10.39 -9.36 4.43
N VAL A 131 -10.16 -10.23 3.43
CA VAL A 131 -9.87 -9.75 2.06
C VAL A 131 -11.06 -9.00 1.47
N ALA A 132 -12.28 -9.47 1.74
CA ALA A 132 -13.51 -8.81 1.32
C ALA A 132 -13.68 -7.44 1.98
N ASN A 133 -13.44 -7.35 3.29
CA ASN A 133 -13.70 -6.13 4.05
C ASN A 133 -12.60 -5.07 3.87
N GLU A 134 -11.37 -5.48 3.61
CA GLU A 134 -10.21 -4.58 3.60
C GLU A 134 -9.77 -4.19 2.19
N LEU A 135 -9.88 -5.10 1.20
CA LEU A 135 -9.28 -4.88 -0.13
C LEU A 135 -10.32 -4.83 -1.27
N LEU A 136 -11.50 -5.41 -1.13
CA LEU A 136 -12.44 -5.52 -2.24
C LEU A 136 -13.16 -4.19 -2.54
N SER A 137 -12.72 -3.52 -3.61
CA SER A 137 -13.38 -2.32 -4.17
C SER A 137 -14.42 -2.70 -5.22
N LEU A 138 -15.12 -1.71 -5.80
CA LEU A 138 -16.06 -1.91 -6.92
C LEU A 138 -15.38 -2.39 -8.22
N HIS A 139 -14.06 -2.27 -8.34
CA HIS A 139 -13.31 -2.54 -9.57
C HIS A 139 -12.27 -3.67 -9.44
N GLY A 140 -12.19 -4.31 -8.26
CA GLY A 140 -11.21 -5.36 -7.95
C GLY A 140 -10.59 -5.21 -6.56
N LEU A 141 -9.62 -6.06 -6.22
CA LEU A 141 -8.86 -5.98 -4.97
C LEU A 141 -7.81 -4.87 -5.05
N MET A 142 -7.86 -3.94 -4.09
CA MET A 142 -6.88 -2.87 -3.88
C MET A 142 -5.56 -3.43 -3.34
N SER A 143 -4.43 -2.82 -3.72
CA SER A 143 -3.11 -3.28 -3.27
C SER A 143 -2.83 -3.04 -1.78
N LEU A 144 -3.51 -2.06 -1.19
CA LEU A 144 -3.42 -1.66 0.21
C LEU A 144 -4.81 -1.25 0.70
N SER A 145 -5.14 -1.54 1.96
CA SER A 145 -6.41 -1.15 2.58
C SER A 145 -6.56 0.37 2.63
N PRO A 146 -7.76 0.93 2.33
CA PRO A 146 -8.08 2.34 2.53
C PRO A 146 -7.93 2.84 3.96
N ARG A 147 -7.87 1.93 4.94
CA ARG A 147 -7.67 2.25 6.36
C ARG A 147 -6.19 2.49 6.70
N ASP A 148 -5.28 2.15 5.80
CA ASP A 148 -3.85 2.32 6.03
C ASP A 148 -3.42 3.79 5.87
N LEU A 149 -2.54 4.27 6.75
CA LEU A 149 -1.98 5.62 6.70
C LEU A 149 -1.26 5.93 5.38
N TYR A 150 -0.77 4.89 4.69
CA TYR A 150 -0.06 5.00 3.43
C TYR A 150 -0.98 4.89 2.19
N PHE A 151 -2.28 4.64 2.36
CA PHE A 151 -3.21 4.53 1.23
C PHE A 151 -3.23 5.83 0.40
N GLU A 152 -3.05 5.67 -0.92
CA GLU A 152 -2.90 6.71 -1.93
C GLU A 152 -1.85 7.80 -1.60
N ARG A 153 -0.95 7.54 -0.65
CA ARG A 153 0.07 8.48 -0.24
C ARG A 153 1.34 8.34 -1.09
N PRO A 154 1.83 9.42 -1.71
CA PRO A 154 3.08 9.39 -2.46
C PRO A 154 4.27 9.09 -1.56
N ASN A 155 5.33 8.52 -2.13
CA ASN A 155 6.59 8.27 -1.43
C ASN A 155 7.46 9.50 -1.35
N ALA A 156 7.49 10.26 -2.44
CA ALA A 156 8.25 11.48 -2.62
C ALA A 156 7.47 12.43 -3.54
N PRO A 157 7.79 13.73 -3.57
CA PRO A 157 7.26 14.63 -4.58
C PRO A 157 7.49 14.07 -5.99
N GLY A 158 6.43 13.96 -6.78
CA GLY A 158 6.47 13.35 -8.12
C GLY A 158 6.39 11.82 -8.16
N ASP A 159 6.44 11.12 -7.03
CA ASP A 159 6.32 9.66 -6.94
C ASP A 159 4.92 9.25 -6.48
N ALA A 160 3.99 9.22 -7.44
CA ALA A 160 2.59 8.87 -7.23
C ALA A 160 2.45 7.45 -6.62
N PRO A 161 1.41 7.20 -5.80
CA PRO A 161 1.18 5.88 -5.20
C PRO A 161 1.10 4.79 -6.27
N TYR A 162 1.86 3.71 -6.08
CA TYR A 162 1.96 2.59 -7.02
C TYR A 162 1.30 1.34 -6.44
N TRP A 163 1.90 0.76 -5.39
CA TRP A 163 1.36 -0.37 -4.62
C TRP A 163 0.62 0.06 -3.35
N ARG A 164 0.05 1.27 -3.34
CA ARG A 164 -0.62 1.88 -2.17
C ARG A 164 -2.10 2.17 -2.42
N GLY A 165 -2.83 1.26 -3.05
CA GLY A 165 -4.26 1.40 -3.30
C GLY A 165 -4.70 0.94 -4.69
N PRO A 166 -3.97 1.28 -5.78
CA PRO A 166 -4.32 0.84 -7.13
C PRO A 166 -4.52 -0.67 -7.27
N ILE A 167 -5.33 -1.05 -8.26
CA ILE A 167 -5.70 -2.43 -8.56
C ILE A 167 -4.78 -2.98 -9.64
N TRP A 168 -4.18 -4.15 -9.37
CA TRP A 168 -3.23 -4.78 -10.27
C TRP A 168 -3.69 -6.16 -10.71
N MET A 169 -3.67 -6.39 -12.03
CA MET A 169 -4.31 -7.57 -12.61
C MET A 169 -3.59 -8.87 -12.31
N ASN A 170 -2.25 -8.85 -12.23
CA ASN A 170 -1.47 -10.01 -11.81
C ASN A 170 -1.91 -10.55 -10.44
N ILE A 171 -2.10 -9.68 -9.44
CA ILE A 171 -2.49 -10.13 -8.10
C ILE A 171 -3.97 -10.50 -8.03
N ASN A 172 -4.84 -9.75 -8.72
CA ASN A 172 -6.25 -10.09 -8.82
C ASN A 172 -6.47 -11.44 -9.52
N TYR A 173 -5.66 -11.76 -10.53
CA TYR A 173 -5.65 -13.07 -11.17
C TYR A 173 -5.28 -14.18 -10.17
N LEU A 174 -4.19 -14.03 -9.40
CA LEU A 174 -3.82 -15.00 -8.36
C LEU A 174 -4.92 -15.18 -7.30
N ALA A 175 -5.58 -14.08 -6.92
CA ALA A 175 -6.71 -14.13 -5.99
C ALA A 175 -7.88 -14.94 -6.58
N LEU A 176 -8.25 -14.72 -7.84
CA LEU A 176 -9.30 -15.49 -8.51
C LEU A 176 -8.97 -16.99 -8.60
N VAL A 177 -7.73 -17.31 -9.01
CA VAL A 177 -7.21 -18.69 -9.06
C VAL A 177 -7.31 -19.36 -7.68
N SER A 178 -6.90 -18.65 -6.63
CA SER A 178 -7.00 -19.10 -5.24
C SER A 178 -8.44 -19.27 -4.77
N PHE A 179 -9.31 -18.31 -5.05
CA PHE A 179 -10.70 -18.35 -4.59
C PHE A 179 -11.46 -19.50 -5.25
N GLN A 180 -11.28 -19.73 -6.55
CA GLN A 180 -11.86 -20.89 -7.22
C GLN A 180 -11.32 -22.21 -6.66
N HIS A 181 -10.02 -22.28 -6.38
CA HIS A 181 -9.39 -23.45 -5.76
C HIS A 181 -10.04 -23.79 -4.41
N TYR A 182 -10.17 -22.82 -3.51
CA TYR A 182 -10.77 -23.04 -2.19
C TYR A 182 -12.30 -23.21 -2.24
N ALA A 183 -12.99 -22.57 -3.19
CA ALA A 183 -14.41 -22.79 -3.45
C ALA A 183 -14.71 -24.26 -3.82
N THR A 184 -13.78 -24.89 -4.54
CA THR A 184 -13.94 -26.28 -5.01
C THR A 184 -13.45 -27.30 -3.99
N HIS A 185 -12.29 -27.05 -3.37
CA HIS A 185 -11.55 -28.10 -2.66
C HIS A 185 -11.49 -27.94 -1.14
N ALA A 186 -11.90 -26.78 -0.56
CA ALA A 186 -11.85 -26.62 0.89
C ALA A 186 -12.72 -27.68 1.59
N SER A 187 -12.25 -28.21 2.72
CA SER A 187 -12.94 -29.31 3.40
C SER A 187 -14.29 -28.87 3.99
N ASP A 188 -14.35 -27.65 4.51
CA ASP A 188 -15.55 -27.06 5.11
C ASP A 188 -16.50 -26.47 4.05
N LYS A 189 -17.79 -26.80 4.13
CA LYS A 189 -18.81 -26.34 3.17
C LYS A 189 -19.02 -24.82 3.21
N SER A 190 -19.05 -24.21 4.40
CA SER A 190 -19.22 -22.77 4.54
C SER A 190 -18.03 -21.99 3.98
N VAL A 191 -16.83 -22.53 4.13
CA VAL A 191 -15.62 -21.98 3.49
C VAL A 191 -15.75 -22.06 1.97
N ARG A 192 -16.16 -23.20 1.41
CA ARG A 192 -16.38 -23.32 -0.04
C ARG A 192 -17.37 -22.28 -0.56
N GLU A 193 -18.51 -22.13 0.10
CA GLU A 193 -19.54 -21.14 -0.26
C GLU A 193 -19.04 -19.69 -0.17
N GLN A 194 -18.26 -19.37 0.88
CA GLN A 194 -17.64 -18.06 1.04
C GLN A 194 -16.69 -17.74 -0.11
N TYR A 195 -15.79 -18.68 -0.45
CA TYR A 195 -14.82 -18.47 -1.53
C TYR A 195 -15.46 -18.46 -2.92
N GLN A 196 -16.56 -19.19 -3.12
CA GLN A 196 -17.36 -19.09 -4.35
C GLN A 196 -17.92 -17.67 -4.51
N SER A 197 -18.54 -17.12 -3.47
CA SER A 197 -19.06 -15.76 -3.47
C SER A 197 -17.98 -14.69 -3.73
N LEU A 198 -16.79 -14.88 -3.14
CA LEU A 198 -15.63 -14.01 -3.38
C LEU A 198 -15.14 -14.10 -4.82
N TYR A 199 -15.06 -15.30 -5.38
CA TYR A 199 -14.67 -15.52 -6.77
C TYR A 199 -15.64 -14.82 -7.73
N ASP A 200 -16.94 -15.09 -7.60
CA ASP A 200 -17.98 -14.53 -8.47
C ASP A 200 -17.95 -13.00 -8.42
N THR A 201 -17.95 -12.44 -7.21
CA THR A 201 -17.93 -11.00 -7.00
C THR A 201 -16.67 -10.35 -7.56
N LEU A 202 -15.50 -10.93 -7.33
CA LEU A 202 -14.24 -10.36 -7.79
C LEU A 202 -14.14 -10.42 -9.32
N ARG A 203 -14.52 -11.55 -9.91
CA ARG A 203 -14.46 -11.76 -11.35
C ARG A 203 -15.34 -10.75 -12.08
N ASP A 204 -16.57 -10.59 -11.64
CA ASP A 204 -17.53 -9.65 -12.25
C ASP A 204 -16.99 -8.21 -12.21
N ARG A 205 -16.46 -7.78 -11.06
CA ARG A 205 -15.93 -6.43 -10.87
C ARG A 205 -14.70 -6.16 -11.75
N VAL A 206 -13.76 -7.10 -11.78
CA VAL A 206 -12.54 -7.00 -12.59
C VAL A 206 -12.87 -6.98 -14.09
N VAL A 207 -13.72 -7.90 -14.55
CA VAL A 207 -14.13 -7.98 -15.96
C VAL A 207 -14.88 -6.71 -16.36
N ALA A 208 -15.80 -6.21 -15.53
CA ALA A 208 -16.54 -4.99 -15.80
C ALA A 208 -15.62 -3.77 -15.91
N ALA A 209 -14.69 -3.60 -14.96
CA ALA A 209 -13.77 -2.47 -14.95
C ALA A 209 -12.88 -2.44 -16.22
N ILE A 210 -12.24 -3.57 -16.55
CA ILE A 210 -11.36 -3.66 -17.73
C ILE A 210 -12.17 -3.50 -19.02
N SER A 211 -13.33 -4.16 -19.14
CA SER A 211 -14.15 -4.10 -20.35
C SER A 211 -14.68 -2.69 -20.59
N HIS A 212 -15.08 -1.98 -19.52
CA HIS A 212 -15.51 -0.59 -19.61
C HIS A 212 -14.36 0.31 -20.08
N GLU A 213 -13.19 0.21 -19.44
CA GLU A 213 -12.04 1.05 -19.77
C GLU A 213 -11.50 0.76 -21.18
N TYR A 214 -11.43 -0.51 -21.57
CA TYR A 214 -11.03 -0.92 -22.91
C TYR A 214 -12.02 -0.40 -23.97
N LYS A 215 -13.33 -0.46 -23.72
CA LYS A 215 -14.33 0.09 -24.62
C LYS A 215 -14.26 1.62 -24.72
N ALA A 216 -13.94 2.31 -23.62
CA ALA A 216 -13.86 3.76 -23.57
C ALA A 216 -12.58 4.32 -24.21
N THR A 217 -11.46 3.61 -24.10
CA THR A 217 -10.13 4.12 -24.45
C THR A 217 -9.44 3.38 -25.58
N GLY A 218 -9.83 2.12 -25.84
CA GLY A 218 -9.16 1.21 -26.77
C GLY A 218 -7.90 0.54 -26.21
N TYR A 219 -7.57 0.73 -24.93
CA TYR A 219 -6.31 0.26 -24.34
C TYR A 219 -6.49 -0.53 -23.05
N LEU A 220 -5.52 -1.40 -22.79
CA LEU A 220 -5.27 -1.98 -21.48
C LEU A 220 -4.22 -1.15 -20.74
N TYR A 221 -4.35 -1.07 -19.42
CA TYR A 221 -3.49 -0.27 -18.56
C TYR A 221 -2.75 -1.15 -17.55
N GLU A 222 -1.65 -0.62 -17.04
CA GLU A 222 -0.80 -1.29 -16.05
C GLU A 222 -1.54 -1.57 -14.73
N GLN A 223 -2.29 -0.56 -14.26
CA GLN A 223 -3.08 -0.60 -13.03
C GLN A 223 -4.38 0.19 -13.22
N TYR A 224 -5.35 -0.03 -12.31
CA TYR A 224 -6.66 0.61 -12.35
C TYR A 224 -6.96 1.35 -11.05
N ASN A 225 -7.66 2.48 -11.16
CA ASN A 225 -8.07 3.30 -10.03
C ASN A 225 -9.21 2.62 -9.25
N PRO A 226 -9.11 2.45 -7.92
CA PRO A 226 -10.09 1.70 -7.14
C PRO A 226 -11.41 2.42 -6.89
N HIS A 227 -11.47 3.74 -7.16
CA HIS A 227 -12.69 4.54 -7.01
C HIS A 227 -13.45 4.64 -8.34
N THR A 228 -12.73 4.84 -9.44
CA THR A 228 -13.31 5.17 -10.75
C THR A 228 -13.25 4.06 -11.78
N GLY A 229 -12.38 3.05 -11.57
CA GLY A 229 -12.14 1.99 -12.55
C GLY A 229 -11.29 2.42 -13.74
N ARG A 230 -10.85 3.69 -13.79
CA ARG A 230 -10.04 4.21 -14.89
C ARG A 230 -8.64 3.61 -14.89
N GLY A 231 -8.12 3.37 -16.09
CA GLY A 231 -6.76 2.93 -16.31
C GLY A 231 -5.76 4.01 -15.94
N GLN A 232 -4.62 3.62 -15.37
CA GLN A 232 -3.56 4.53 -14.95
C GLN A 232 -2.20 4.05 -15.45
N ARG A 233 -1.25 5.00 -15.53
CA ARG A 233 0.15 4.78 -15.90
C ARG A 233 0.31 4.23 -17.32
N CYS A 234 1.18 3.25 -17.53
CA CYS A 234 1.57 2.80 -18.86
C CYS A 234 0.37 2.22 -19.63
N HIS A 235 0.23 2.64 -20.88
CA HIS A 235 -0.67 2.07 -21.87
C HIS A 235 -0.06 2.23 -23.29
N PRO A 236 -0.30 1.30 -24.23
CA PRO A 236 -0.97 0.01 -24.04
C PRO A 236 -0.14 -0.92 -23.14
N PHE A 237 -0.79 -1.60 -22.20
CA PHE A 237 -0.16 -2.57 -21.31
C PHE A 237 -0.84 -3.93 -21.45
N SER A 238 -0.54 -4.65 -22.54
CA SER A 238 -0.88 -6.06 -22.69
C SER A 238 0.15 -6.99 -22.00
N GLY A 239 0.72 -6.53 -20.88
CA GLY A 239 1.55 -7.34 -19.98
C GLY A 239 0.67 -8.25 -19.13
N TRP A 240 0.81 -8.21 -17.80
CA TRP A 240 -0.08 -9.01 -16.94
C TRP A 240 -1.55 -8.67 -17.06
N THR A 241 -1.92 -7.50 -17.58
CA THR A 241 -3.34 -7.14 -17.78
C THR A 241 -3.99 -8.01 -18.85
N ALA A 242 -3.22 -8.65 -19.73
CA ALA A 242 -3.71 -9.66 -20.67
C ALA A 242 -4.28 -10.91 -19.98
N LEU A 243 -3.99 -11.15 -18.69
CA LEU A 243 -4.60 -12.23 -17.90
C LEU A 243 -6.13 -12.11 -17.82
N VAL A 244 -6.72 -10.94 -18.14
CA VAL A 244 -8.18 -10.81 -18.30
C VAL A 244 -8.76 -11.83 -19.27
N VAL A 245 -8.02 -12.26 -20.30
CA VAL A 245 -8.47 -13.29 -21.24
C VAL A 245 -8.69 -14.63 -20.53
N ASN A 246 -7.76 -15.02 -19.64
CA ASN A 246 -7.89 -16.22 -18.83
C ASN A 246 -9.02 -16.12 -17.82
N ILE A 247 -9.21 -14.94 -17.22
CA ILE A 247 -10.33 -14.66 -16.30
C ILE A 247 -11.68 -14.82 -17.02
N LEU A 248 -11.79 -14.29 -18.24
CA LEU A 248 -12.98 -14.42 -19.08
C LEU A 248 -13.24 -15.88 -19.46
N ALA A 249 -12.20 -16.62 -19.83
CA ALA A 249 -12.28 -18.04 -20.18
C ALA A 249 -12.36 -19.00 -18.99
N GLU A 250 -12.21 -18.48 -17.76
CA GLU A 250 -12.14 -19.26 -16.51
C GLU A 250 -11.11 -20.40 -16.57
N THR A 251 -9.97 -20.12 -17.21
CA THR A 251 -8.86 -21.05 -17.40
C THR A 251 -7.69 -20.64 -16.52
N TYR A 252 -7.46 -21.38 -15.45
CA TYR A 252 -6.55 -21.01 -14.34
C TYR A 252 -5.42 -22.01 -14.13
#